data_AF-A0A949TB38-F1
#
_entry.id   AF-A0A949TB38-F1
#
_cell.length_a   1.000
_cell.length_b   1.000
_cell.length_c   1.000
_cell.angle_alpha   90.00
_cell.angle_beta   90.00
_cell.angle_gamma   90.00
#
_symmetry.space_group_name_H-M   'P 1'
#
loop_
_entity.id
_entity.type
_entity.pdbx_description
1 polymer ?
#
loop_
_entity_poly.entity_id
_entity_poly.type
_entity_poly.pdbx_seq_one_letter_code
_entity_poly.pdbx_strand_id
1 'polypeptide(L)'
;MTNQNHQSITNISFQSEVSSRTALNTQFTDFITFGDSLADVGNLYITTRSTNPTPPSPPYADGRFSNGELVPEIIAKELGLSASTPSLAGGDNYAFGTAETGSGFSDEGLPNVGEQIKAYLNIDAPAKGDIFFITAGSNNFFPDIDEEIIPDNIATPASVLEGLTENITTLADAGAKNFIIPNIALLGSLPYARNQGISDALNNASTEFNSLLDSKLDDLENELAINIIELDVNSEIAQIQANPSAFGLTNVTETALNTETLNVVPNPNEYFWWDEFHATTAVSSLVARGVMDEIPKNTVGFSDTESSPYFPGVQSVSISYDDYETSYSIAYSTENLSNDTFNFGATNEYLNDFAIGESSNMFWFADTEQKNIFEEIENSLFVTQGYF
;
A
#
# COMPACT_ATOMS: atom_id res chain seq x y z
N MET A 1 -15.79 -36.57 -52.08
CA MET A 1 -16.75 -35.64 -52.69
C MET A 1 -17.57 -34.99 -51.59
N THR A 2 -17.32 -33.67 -51.44
CA THR A 2 -18.29 -32.60 -51.17
C THR A 2 -18.98 -32.57 -49.81
N ASN A 3 -18.58 -31.63 -48.95
CA ASN A 3 -19.07 -30.24 -48.85
C ASN A 3 -20.41 -30.16 -48.12
N GLN A 4 -20.41 -29.63 -46.90
CA GLN A 4 -21.51 -28.84 -46.37
C GLN A 4 -20.95 -27.59 -45.66
N ASN A 5 -21.04 -26.48 -46.39
CA ASN A 5 -21.54 -25.17 -45.97
C ASN A 5 -21.03 -24.58 -44.65
N HIS A 6 -19.91 -23.85 -44.76
CA HIS A 6 -19.72 -22.63 -43.97
C HIS A 6 -20.73 -21.58 -44.43
N GLN A 7 -21.67 -21.19 -43.56
CA GLN A 7 -22.35 -19.91 -43.68
C GLN A 7 -21.55 -18.88 -42.87
N SER A 8 -20.98 -17.91 -43.58
CA SER A 8 -20.39 -16.72 -43.00
C SER A 8 -21.49 -15.82 -42.45
N ILE A 9 -21.49 -15.58 -41.13
CA ILE A 9 -22.17 -14.42 -40.55
C ILE A 9 -21.12 -13.31 -40.45
N THR A 10 -21.12 -12.44 -41.46
CA THR A 10 -20.45 -11.13 -41.43
C THR A 10 -21.26 -10.15 -40.57
N ASN A 11 -20.51 -9.34 -39.82
CA ASN A 11 -20.88 -8.10 -39.13
C ASN A 11 -21.53 -8.23 -37.75
N ILE A 12 -20.68 -8.30 -36.71
CA ILE A 12 -20.98 -7.65 -35.43
C ILE A 12 -20.23 -6.33 -35.44
N SER A 13 -20.96 -5.24 -35.68
CA SER A 13 -20.52 -3.88 -35.42
C SER A 13 -20.45 -3.72 -33.91
N PHE A 14 -19.26 -3.77 -33.33
CA PHE A 14 -19.07 -3.20 -31.99
C PHE A 14 -19.26 -1.70 -32.12
N GLN A 15 -20.44 -1.21 -31.74
CA GLN A 15 -20.65 0.21 -31.50
C GLN A 15 -19.65 0.62 -30.42
N SER A 16 -18.64 1.37 -30.84
CA SER A 16 -17.75 2.11 -29.95
C SER A 16 -18.55 3.28 -29.36
N GLU A 17 -19.30 3.02 -28.30
CA GLU A 17 -19.48 4.01 -27.24
C GLU A 17 -18.50 3.67 -26.12
N VAL A 18 -17.21 3.75 -26.46
CA VAL A 18 -16.22 4.08 -25.45
C VAL A 18 -16.48 5.55 -25.16
N SER A 19 -17.24 5.84 -24.10
CA SER A 19 -17.15 7.15 -23.46
C SER A 19 -15.68 7.40 -23.25
N SER A 20 -15.13 8.40 -23.94
CA SER A 20 -13.77 8.85 -23.72
C SER A 20 -13.68 9.41 -22.30
N ARG A 21 -13.48 8.54 -21.31
CA ARG A 21 -12.79 8.95 -20.09
C ARG A 21 -11.40 9.29 -20.58
N THR A 22 -11.16 10.57 -20.80
CA THR A 22 -9.81 11.11 -21.01
C THR A 22 -8.98 10.60 -19.83
N ALA A 23 -8.13 9.60 -20.06
CA ALA A 23 -7.17 9.17 -19.07
C ALA A 23 -6.26 10.39 -18.83
N LEU A 24 -6.47 11.07 -17.72
CA LEU A 24 -5.53 12.05 -17.22
C LEU A 24 -4.28 11.26 -16.86
N ASN A 25 -3.24 11.42 -17.66
CA ASN A 25 -1.89 10.95 -17.36
C ASN A 25 -1.30 11.88 -16.28
N THR A 26 -1.89 11.86 -15.09
CA THR A 26 -1.45 12.64 -13.93
C THR A 26 -0.54 11.78 -13.10
N GLN A 27 0.76 11.94 -13.30
CA GLN A 27 1.77 11.51 -12.34
C GLN A 27 1.55 12.32 -11.06
N PHE A 28 1.44 11.64 -9.92
CA PHE A 28 1.41 12.34 -8.64
C PHE A 28 2.74 13.05 -8.38
N THR A 29 2.68 14.22 -7.75
CA THR A 29 3.85 15.07 -7.50
C THR A 29 4.37 14.88 -6.08
N ASP A 30 3.47 14.86 -5.11
CA ASP A 30 3.79 14.81 -3.69
C ASP A 30 2.80 13.90 -2.94
N PHE A 31 3.29 13.22 -1.90
CA PHE A 31 2.51 12.32 -1.04
C PHE A 31 2.38 12.94 0.35
N ILE A 32 1.23 13.56 0.62
CA ILE A 32 0.97 14.26 1.88
C ILE A 32 0.18 13.33 2.79
N THR A 33 0.69 13.10 4.00
CA THR A 33 0.11 12.11 4.92
C THR A 33 -0.44 12.78 6.16
N PHE A 34 -1.68 12.44 6.52
CA PHE A 34 -2.33 12.78 7.78
C PHE A 34 -2.81 11.51 8.47
N GLY A 35 -2.87 11.53 9.80
CA GLY A 35 -3.40 10.38 10.51
C GLY A 35 -2.86 10.16 11.90
N ASP A 36 -2.92 8.90 12.31
CA ASP A 36 -2.57 8.41 13.63
C ASP A 36 -1.23 7.64 13.65
N SER A 37 -1.05 6.73 14.60
CA SER A 37 0.14 5.90 14.77
C SER A 37 0.45 4.99 13.58
N LEU A 38 -0.54 4.66 12.75
CA LEU A 38 -0.35 3.86 11.54
C LEU A 38 0.36 4.63 10.43
N ALA A 39 0.49 5.96 10.58
CA ALA A 39 1.17 6.84 9.64
C ALA A 39 2.25 7.74 10.29
N ASP A 40 2.33 7.83 11.62
CA ASP A 40 3.28 8.72 12.30
C ASP A 40 4.73 8.25 12.13
N VAL A 41 5.50 9.03 11.38
CA VAL A 41 6.94 8.81 11.12
C VAL A 41 7.86 9.53 12.10
N GLY A 42 7.32 10.02 13.22
CA GLY A 42 8.09 10.53 14.36
C GLY A 42 7.69 11.90 14.89
N ASN A 43 6.54 12.48 14.48
CA ASN A 43 6.08 13.75 15.03
C ASN A 43 5.78 13.66 16.52
N LEU A 44 5.09 12.59 16.96
CA LEU A 44 4.85 12.38 18.39
C LEU A 44 6.17 12.16 19.14
N TYR A 45 7.10 11.39 18.58
CA TYR A 45 8.41 11.17 19.17
C TYR A 45 9.18 12.49 19.33
N ILE A 46 9.23 13.33 18.30
CA ILE A 46 9.88 14.66 18.35
C ILE A 46 9.27 15.52 19.46
N THR A 47 7.95 15.47 19.63
CA THR A 47 7.21 16.23 20.64
C THR A 47 7.52 15.75 22.06
N THR A 48 7.63 14.44 22.26
CA THR A 48 7.67 13.82 23.59
C THR A 48 9.08 13.43 24.06
N ARG A 49 10.08 13.38 23.17
CA ARG A 49 11.45 12.89 23.46
C ARG A 49 12.18 13.55 24.62
N SER A 50 11.77 14.74 25.04
CA SER A 50 12.40 15.48 26.14
C SER A 50 11.89 15.08 27.53
N THR A 51 10.72 14.44 27.60
CA THR A 51 10.06 14.07 28.86
C THR A 51 9.88 12.55 28.95
N ASN A 52 9.09 11.99 28.05
CA ASN A 52 8.83 10.56 27.93
C ASN A 52 8.65 10.21 26.44
N PRO A 53 9.72 9.81 25.74
CA PRO A 53 9.66 9.55 24.30
C PRO A 53 8.60 8.49 23.97
N THR A 54 7.63 8.88 23.13
CA THR A 54 6.54 8.01 22.67
C THR A 54 6.52 7.94 21.15
N PRO A 55 6.64 6.74 20.55
CA PRO A 55 7.07 5.51 21.21
C PRO A 55 8.57 5.57 21.57
N PRO A 56 9.05 4.78 22.56
CA PRO A 56 10.48 4.74 22.88
C PRO A 56 11.28 4.17 21.70
N SER A 57 12.31 4.89 21.25
CA SER A 57 13.15 4.47 20.12
C SER A 57 14.62 4.45 20.52
N PRO A 58 15.28 3.28 20.57
CA PRO A 58 14.75 1.90 20.40
C PRO A 58 13.82 1.46 21.56
N PRO A 59 13.03 0.37 21.41
CA PRO A 59 13.04 -0.64 20.34
C PRO A 59 12.19 -0.32 19.11
N TYR A 60 11.35 0.71 19.15
CA TYR A 60 10.64 1.19 17.96
C TYR A 60 11.59 1.87 16.98
N ALA A 61 11.32 1.76 15.68
CA ALA A 61 12.20 2.30 14.64
C ALA A 61 11.95 3.80 14.44
N ASP A 62 12.93 4.64 14.76
CA ASP A 62 12.94 6.09 14.48
C ASP A 62 11.60 6.81 14.75
N GLY A 63 10.98 6.50 15.89
CA GLY A 63 9.72 7.10 16.32
C GLY A 63 8.44 6.58 15.62
N ARG A 64 8.53 5.60 14.72
CA ARG A 64 7.37 4.87 14.18
C ARG A 64 6.76 3.99 15.25
N PHE A 65 5.45 3.76 15.19
CA PHE A 65 4.78 2.73 15.99
C PHE A 65 4.95 1.32 15.42
N SER A 66 6.16 0.99 14.97
CA SER A 66 6.53 -0.34 14.47
C SER A 66 8.04 -0.53 14.61
N ASN A 67 8.54 -1.67 14.13
CA ASN A 67 9.98 -1.97 14.04
C ASN A 67 10.60 -1.59 12.68
N GLY A 68 9.91 -0.81 11.85
CA GLY A 68 10.39 -0.34 10.55
C GLY A 68 9.38 0.55 9.84
N GLU A 69 9.46 0.56 8.50
CA GLU A 69 8.59 1.36 7.62
C GLU A 69 7.10 1.00 7.80
N LEU A 70 6.26 2.03 7.78
CA LEU A 70 4.79 1.94 7.82
C LEU A 70 4.21 1.82 6.40
N VAL A 71 2.95 1.36 6.30
CA VAL A 71 2.22 1.20 5.03
C VAL A 71 2.29 2.45 4.12
N PRO A 72 1.98 3.68 4.59
CA PRO A 72 2.05 4.86 3.73
C PRO A 72 3.46 5.19 3.22
N GLU A 73 4.51 4.87 4.00
CA GLU A 73 5.91 5.05 3.56
C GLU A 73 6.23 4.14 2.37
N ILE A 74 5.78 2.89 2.46
CA ILE A 74 5.98 1.87 1.42
C ILE A 74 5.17 2.22 0.17
N ILE A 75 3.91 2.61 0.33
CA ILE A 75 3.08 3.07 -0.79
C ILE A 75 3.74 4.27 -1.49
N ALA A 76 4.13 5.32 -0.76
CA ALA A 76 4.77 6.49 -1.35
C ALA A 76 6.01 6.11 -2.19
N LYS A 77 6.83 5.18 -1.67
CA LYS A 77 8.02 4.68 -2.36
C LYS A 77 7.68 3.88 -3.63
N GLU A 78 6.69 3.00 -3.57
CA GLU A 78 6.19 2.26 -4.76
C GLU A 78 5.57 3.21 -5.79
N LEU A 79 5.05 4.36 -5.35
CA LEU A 79 4.59 5.44 -6.22
C LEU A 79 5.72 6.31 -6.79
N GLY A 80 6.99 6.02 -6.47
CA GLY A 80 8.13 6.83 -6.88
C GLY A 80 8.15 8.24 -6.27
N LEU A 81 7.41 8.44 -5.18
CA LEU A 81 7.33 9.71 -4.46
C LEU A 81 8.36 9.74 -3.32
N SER A 82 8.64 10.94 -2.82
CA SER A 82 9.62 11.14 -1.76
C SER A 82 9.22 10.40 -0.48
N ALA A 83 10.23 9.90 0.25
CA ALA A 83 10.01 9.25 1.53
C ALA A 83 9.35 10.21 2.56
N SER A 84 8.35 9.71 3.28
CA SER A 84 7.65 10.48 4.31
C SER A 84 8.62 10.94 5.40
N THR A 85 8.71 12.26 5.60
CA THR A 85 9.49 12.91 6.66
C THR A 85 8.53 13.61 7.63
N PRO A 86 8.75 13.59 8.95
CA PRO A 86 7.88 14.27 9.91
C PRO A 86 7.76 15.76 9.59
N SER A 87 6.56 16.32 9.66
CA SER A 87 6.32 17.75 9.45
C SER A 87 7.05 18.63 10.46
N LEU A 88 7.24 18.16 11.69
CA LEU A 88 8.08 18.84 12.69
C LEU A 88 9.59 18.85 12.34
N ALA A 89 10.00 18.02 11.38
CA ALA A 89 11.33 18.02 10.78
C ALA A 89 11.37 18.64 9.38
N GLY A 90 10.25 19.22 8.91
CA GLY A 90 10.12 19.91 7.63
C GLY A 90 9.70 19.03 6.45
N GLY A 91 9.06 17.87 6.70
CA GLY A 91 8.50 17.01 5.66
C GLY A 91 6.98 17.06 5.53
N ASP A 92 6.43 16.15 4.73
CA ASP A 92 5.02 16.16 4.30
C ASP A 92 4.13 15.16 5.06
N ASN A 93 4.65 14.55 6.11
CA ASN A 93 3.88 13.68 6.98
C ASN A 93 3.51 14.40 8.28
N TYR A 94 2.23 14.72 8.41
CA TYR A 94 1.64 15.45 9.54
C TYR A 94 0.99 14.53 10.58
N ALA A 95 1.03 13.21 10.38
CA ALA A 95 0.40 12.25 11.29
C ALA A 95 1.00 12.32 12.70
N PHE A 96 0.16 12.09 13.70
CA PHE A 96 0.49 12.08 15.12
C PHE A 96 -0.12 10.84 15.77
N GLY A 97 0.68 10.07 16.50
CA GLY A 97 0.31 8.74 17.00
C GLY A 97 -1.06 8.59 17.68
N THR A 98 -1.51 9.63 18.39
CA THR A 98 -2.73 9.61 19.20
C THR A 98 -3.95 10.20 18.49
N ALA A 99 -3.82 10.56 17.21
CA ALA A 99 -4.83 11.36 16.54
C ALA A 99 -6.13 10.60 16.33
N GLU A 100 -7.24 11.29 16.56
CA GLU A 100 -8.58 10.89 16.16
C GLU A 100 -9.02 11.61 14.88
N THR A 101 -10.14 11.18 14.28
CA THR A 101 -10.67 11.81 13.06
C THR A 101 -11.19 13.24 13.27
N GLY A 102 -11.45 13.64 14.51
CA GLY A 102 -12.05 14.92 14.84
C GLY A 102 -11.15 16.14 14.60
N SER A 103 -11.71 17.31 14.93
CA SER A 103 -10.94 18.55 15.06
C SER A 103 -10.36 18.71 16.48
N GLY A 104 -9.54 19.74 16.69
CA GLY A 104 -8.99 20.06 18.01
C GLY A 104 -7.84 19.14 18.45
N PHE A 105 -7.63 19.10 19.76
CA PHE A 105 -6.50 18.43 20.38
C PHE A 105 -6.99 17.43 21.43
N SER A 106 -6.22 16.37 21.68
CA SER A 106 -6.40 15.50 22.84
C SER A 106 -6.20 16.27 24.15
N ASP A 107 -6.51 15.65 25.28
CA ASP A 107 -6.31 16.24 26.61
C ASP A 107 -4.84 16.56 26.91
N GLU A 108 -3.91 15.84 26.27
CA GLU A 108 -2.46 16.10 26.32
C GLU A 108 -2.01 17.22 25.37
N GLY A 109 -2.94 17.81 24.61
CA GLY A 109 -2.66 18.86 23.65
C GLY A 109 -2.06 18.36 22.33
N LEU A 110 -2.28 17.09 21.98
CA LEU A 110 -1.80 16.49 20.73
C LEU A 110 -2.84 16.65 19.61
N PRO A 111 -2.43 16.94 18.37
CA PRO A 111 -3.37 17.32 17.31
C PRO A 111 -4.13 16.12 16.75
N ASN A 112 -5.46 16.22 16.71
CA ASN A 112 -6.28 15.34 15.88
C ASN A 112 -6.11 15.69 14.39
N VAL A 113 -6.61 14.83 13.49
CA VAL A 113 -6.41 14.97 12.04
C VAL A 113 -6.86 16.34 11.52
N GLY A 114 -7.95 16.90 12.04
CA GLY A 114 -8.41 18.23 11.66
C GLY A 114 -7.39 19.35 11.96
N GLU A 115 -6.62 19.25 13.06
CA GLU A 115 -5.54 20.21 13.36
C GLU A 115 -4.28 19.95 12.54
N GLN A 116 -4.00 18.70 12.18
CA GLN A 116 -2.92 18.35 11.25
C GLN A 116 -3.16 18.98 9.88
N ILE A 117 -4.39 18.86 9.35
CA ILE A 117 -4.81 19.49 8.09
C ILE A 117 -4.71 21.01 8.18
N LYS A 118 -5.17 21.62 9.28
CA LYS A 118 -5.00 23.08 9.49
C LYS A 118 -3.53 23.49 9.51
N ALA A 119 -2.65 22.69 10.13
CA ALA A 119 -1.22 22.97 10.17
C ALA A 119 -0.61 22.95 8.75
N TYR A 120 -0.98 21.98 7.92
CA TYR A 120 -0.60 21.94 6.51
C TYR A 120 -1.13 23.17 5.74
N LEU A 121 -2.43 23.45 5.81
CA LEU A 121 -3.08 24.55 5.07
C LEU A 121 -2.63 25.96 5.52
N ASN A 122 -2.00 26.08 6.69
CA ASN A 122 -1.40 27.34 7.14
C ASN A 122 -0.03 27.62 6.50
N ILE A 123 0.62 26.60 5.96
CA ILE A 123 1.99 26.67 5.41
C ILE A 123 1.97 26.51 3.89
N ASP A 124 1.08 25.66 3.38
CA ASP A 124 0.98 25.33 1.97
C ASP A 124 -0.49 25.18 1.50
N ALA A 125 -0.69 24.93 0.21
CA ALA A 125 -2.00 24.67 -0.37
C ALA A 125 -1.94 23.47 -1.34
N PRO A 126 -3.01 22.65 -1.42
CA PRO A 126 -3.04 21.51 -2.32
C PRO A 126 -2.77 21.87 -3.78
N ALA A 127 -1.80 21.19 -4.39
CA ALA A 127 -1.62 21.19 -5.83
C ALA A 127 -2.45 20.06 -6.47
N LYS A 128 -2.76 20.22 -7.76
CA LYS A 128 -3.58 19.24 -8.50
C LYS A 128 -2.92 17.86 -8.60
N GLY A 129 -1.59 17.82 -8.57
CA GLY A 129 -0.79 16.59 -8.64
C GLY A 129 -0.60 15.90 -7.29
N ASP A 130 -1.00 16.53 -6.20
CA ASP A 130 -0.79 15.98 -4.86
C ASP A 130 -1.75 14.83 -4.60
N ILE A 131 -1.27 13.84 -3.87
CA ILE A 131 -2.06 12.74 -3.35
C ILE A 131 -2.04 12.79 -1.81
N PHE A 132 -3.23 12.77 -1.22
CA PHE A 132 -3.43 12.89 0.22
C PHE A 132 -3.80 11.54 0.83
N PHE A 133 -2.94 11.01 1.68
CA PHE A 133 -3.20 9.78 2.43
C PHE A 133 -3.74 10.14 3.81
N ILE A 134 -4.93 9.63 4.17
CA ILE A 134 -5.54 9.88 5.49
C ILE A 134 -5.90 8.55 6.15
N THR A 135 -5.21 8.21 7.25
CA THR A 135 -5.56 7.04 8.08
C THR A 135 -5.86 7.47 9.51
N ALA A 136 -7.10 7.28 9.93
CA ALA A 136 -7.56 7.57 11.29
C ALA A 136 -8.90 6.88 11.56
N GLY A 137 -9.26 6.78 12.84
CA GLY A 137 -10.56 6.29 13.29
C GLY A 137 -10.46 5.13 14.27
N SER A 138 -9.38 4.36 14.23
CA SER A 138 -9.16 3.28 15.21
C SER A 138 -9.08 3.82 16.64
N ASN A 139 -8.38 4.94 16.84
CA ASN A 139 -8.26 5.59 18.15
C ASN A 139 -9.61 5.97 18.76
N ASN A 140 -10.57 6.42 17.94
CA ASN A 140 -11.91 6.81 18.41
C ASN A 140 -12.71 5.64 19.03
N PHE A 141 -12.40 4.39 18.69
CA PHE A 141 -13.12 3.23 19.19
C PHE A 141 -12.54 2.66 20.48
N PHE A 142 -11.34 3.06 20.88
CA PHE A 142 -10.76 2.59 22.14
C PHE A 142 -11.35 3.39 23.30
N PRO A 143 -11.80 2.72 24.38
CA PRO A 143 -12.22 3.42 25.58
C PRO A 143 -11.00 4.07 26.25
N ASP A 144 -11.23 5.18 26.96
CA ASP A 144 -10.20 5.77 27.82
C ASP A 144 -9.65 4.71 28.78
N ILE A 145 -8.34 4.49 28.70
CA ILE A 145 -7.62 3.42 29.41
C ILE A 145 -7.70 3.56 30.94
N ASP A 146 -8.05 4.75 31.43
CA ASP A 146 -8.21 5.10 32.84
C ASP A 146 -9.65 4.99 33.36
N GLU A 147 -10.65 4.75 32.49
CA GLU A 147 -12.03 4.52 32.90
C GLU A 147 -12.36 3.02 32.96
N GLU A 148 -13.30 2.63 33.85
CA GLU A 148 -13.83 1.27 33.87
C GLU A 148 -14.35 0.95 32.46
N ILE A 149 -13.86 -0.15 31.85
CA ILE A 149 -14.23 -0.57 30.49
C ILE A 149 -15.74 -0.88 30.46
N ILE A 150 -16.55 0.15 30.26
CA ILE A 150 -17.98 0.01 30.03
C ILE A 150 -18.17 0.03 28.50
N PRO A 151 -18.77 -1.03 27.92
CA PRO A 151 -19.08 -1.11 26.48
C PRO A 151 -19.91 0.05 25.91
N ASP A 152 -20.44 0.93 26.76
CA ASP A 152 -21.27 2.07 26.41
C ASP A 152 -20.46 3.33 26.00
N ASN A 153 -19.13 3.32 26.15
CA ASN A 153 -18.26 4.48 25.84
C ASN A 153 -17.52 4.38 24.48
N ILE A 154 -17.75 3.33 23.68
CA ILE A 154 -17.17 3.24 22.34
C ILE A 154 -17.86 4.26 21.43
N ALA A 155 -17.10 5.10 20.72
CA ALA A 155 -17.66 6.05 19.77
C ALA A 155 -18.52 5.34 18.71
N THR A 156 -19.59 5.99 18.26
CA THR A 156 -20.42 5.41 17.20
C THR A 156 -19.68 5.47 15.86
N PRO A 157 -19.74 4.44 15.01
CA PRO A 157 -19.13 4.48 13.67
C PRO A 157 -19.52 5.73 12.86
N ALA A 158 -20.77 6.17 12.97
CA ALA A 158 -21.26 7.39 12.31
C ALA A 158 -20.54 8.67 12.77
N SER A 159 -20.25 8.82 14.06
CA SER A 159 -19.52 10.00 14.57
C SER A 159 -18.05 10.00 14.14
N VAL A 160 -17.42 8.82 14.07
CA VAL A 160 -16.04 8.70 13.57
C VAL A 160 -15.97 9.09 12.10
N LEU A 161 -16.94 8.64 11.30
CA LEU A 161 -17.06 8.95 9.88
C LEU A 161 -17.35 10.44 9.62
N GLU A 162 -18.08 11.12 10.49
CA GLU A 162 -18.32 12.57 10.38
C GLU A 162 -17.00 13.36 10.40
N GLY A 163 -16.09 13.04 11.33
CA GLY A 163 -14.77 13.68 11.39
C GLY A 163 -13.93 13.43 10.13
N LEU A 164 -13.89 12.17 9.64
CA LEU A 164 -13.16 11.85 8.42
C LEU A 164 -13.76 12.55 7.18
N THR A 165 -15.09 12.64 7.12
CA THR A 165 -15.81 13.38 6.08
C THR A 165 -15.43 14.87 6.10
N GLU A 166 -15.37 15.49 7.28
CA GLU A 166 -14.96 16.90 7.44
C GLU A 166 -13.51 17.12 6.98
N ASN A 167 -12.61 16.20 7.30
CA ASN A 167 -11.21 16.25 6.89
C ASN A 167 -11.04 16.21 5.35
N ILE A 168 -11.69 15.24 4.69
CA ILE A 168 -11.68 15.11 3.22
C ILE A 168 -12.28 16.35 2.57
N THR A 169 -13.43 16.81 3.07
CA THR A 169 -14.13 17.99 2.54
C THR A 169 -13.28 19.25 2.69
N THR A 170 -12.62 19.44 3.83
CA THR A 170 -11.74 20.60 4.10
C THR A 170 -10.58 20.66 3.11
N LEU A 171 -9.91 19.53 2.85
CA LEU A 171 -8.82 19.47 1.87
C LEU A 171 -9.36 19.69 0.45
N ALA A 172 -10.50 19.10 0.09
CA ALA A 172 -11.12 19.26 -1.23
C ALA A 172 -11.52 20.72 -1.50
N ASP A 173 -12.11 21.40 -0.51
CA ASP A 173 -12.43 22.83 -0.57
C ASP A 173 -11.19 23.72 -0.70
N ALA A 174 -10.05 23.27 -0.14
CA ALA A 174 -8.75 23.91 -0.31
C ALA A 174 -8.08 23.61 -1.67
N GLY A 175 -8.65 22.69 -2.47
CA GLY A 175 -8.20 22.40 -3.83
C GLY A 175 -7.62 21.00 -4.03
N ALA A 176 -7.57 20.15 -2.99
CA ALA A 176 -7.08 18.77 -3.11
C ALA A 176 -7.96 17.97 -4.08
N LYS A 177 -7.32 17.10 -4.88
CA LYS A 177 -8.00 16.33 -5.92
C LYS A 177 -7.86 14.83 -5.82
N ASN A 178 -6.82 14.32 -5.16
CA ASN A 178 -6.55 12.88 -5.13
C ASN A 178 -6.34 12.45 -3.69
N PHE A 179 -7.09 11.44 -3.27
CA PHE A 179 -7.05 10.92 -1.91
C PHE A 179 -6.81 9.41 -1.92
N ILE A 180 -6.06 8.93 -0.93
CA ILE A 180 -6.03 7.52 -0.53
C ILE A 180 -6.62 7.43 0.87
N ILE A 181 -7.67 6.64 1.02
CA ILE A 181 -8.37 6.43 2.28
C ILE A 181 -8.44 4.91 2.54
N PRO A 182 -7.57 4.33 3.36
CA PRO A 182 -7.72 2.95 3.76
C PRO A 182 -8.92 2.76 4.68
N ASN A 183 -9.64 1.64 4.52
CA ASN A 183 -10.53 1.16 5.56
C ASN A 183 -9.72 0.63 6.77
N ILE A 184 -10.37 0.34 7.89
CA ILE A 184 -9.67 -0.13 9.10
C ILE A 184 -9.76 -1.65 9.25
N ALA A 185 -8.72 -2.25 9.82
CA ALA A 185 -8.75 -3.66 10.21
C ALA A 185 -9.90 -3.94 11.21
N LEU A 186 -10.35 -5.20 11.26
CA LEU A 186 -11.16 -5.68 12.38
C LEU A 186 -10.38 -5.55 13.70
N LEU A 187 -10.72 -4.54 14.48
CA LEU A 187 -9.99 -4.13 15.69
C LEU A 187 -10.08 -5.18 16.82
N GLY A 188 -11.04 -6.09 16.79
CA GLY A 188 -11.09 -7.20 17.73
C GLY A 188 -9.96 -8.22 17.57
N SER A 189 -9.21 -8.18 16.47
CA SER A 189 -8.01 -9.01 16.25
C SER A 189 -6.76 -8.50 16.99
N LEU A 190 -6.79 -7.26 17.51
CA LEU A 190 -5.68 -6.66 18.25
C LEU A 190 -5.38 -7.46 19.52
N PRO A 191 -4.10 -7.67 19.88
CA PRO A 191 -3.76 -8.25 21.18
C PRO A 191 -4.42 -7.50 22.34
N TYR A 192 -4.46 -6.16 22.32
CA TYR A 192 -5.16 -5.36 23.32
C TYR A 192 -6.63 -5.75 23.45
N ALA A 193 -7.37 -5.78 22.33
CA ALA A 193 -8.80 -6.09 22.32
C ALA A 193 -9.10 -7.48 22.88
N ARG A 194 -8.27 -8.46 22.55
CA ARG A 194 -8.37 -9.83 23.08
C ARG A 194 -8.08 -9.87 24.59
N ASN A 195 -7.03 -9.19 25.03
CA ASN A 195 -6.62 -9.15 26.43
C ASN A 195 -7.68 -8.49 27.32
N GLN A 196 -8.36 -7.46 26.80
CA GLN A 196 -9.45 -6.77 27.49
C GLN A 196 -10.82 -7.47 27.36
N GLY A 197 -10.94 -8.48 26.49
CA GLY A 197 -12.21 -9.19 26.26
C GLY A 197 -13.26 -8.34 25.53
N ILE A 198 -12.83 -7.37 24.72
CA ILE A 198 -13.71 -6.43 23.98
C ILE A 198 -13.72 -6.69 22.46
N SER A 199 -13.17 -7.83 22.00
CA SER A 199 -13.03 -8.15 20.59
C SER A 199 -14.33 -8.06 19.79
N ASP A 200 -15.45 -8.57 20.32
CA ASP A 200 -16.72 -8.57 19.61
C ASP A 200 -17.27 -7.15 19.42
N ALA A 201 -17.16 -6.30 20.44
CA ALA A 201 -17.62 -4.91 20.37
C ALA A 201 -16.82 -4.12 19.33
N LEU A 202 -15.49 -4.26 19.35
CA LEU A 202 -14.61 -3.58 18.39
C LEU A 202 -14.78 -4.13 16.97
N ASN A 203 -14.96 -5.44 16.78
CA ASN A 203 -15.26 -6.00 15.45
C ASN A 203 -16.59 -5.48 14.89
N ASN A 204 -17.63 -5.37 15.72
CA ASN A 204 -18.91 -4.81 15.30
C ASN A 204 -18.75 -3.35 14.87
N ALA A 205 -18.04 -2.54 15.67
CA ALA A 205 -17.78 -1.14 15.34
C ALA A 205 -16.97 -0.98 14.05
N SER A 206 -15.88 -1.74 13.88
CA SER A 206 -15.05 -1.69 12.67
C SER A 206 -15.81 -2.15 11.42
N THR A 207 -16.63 -3.20 11.54
CA THR A 207 -17.44 -3.71 10.42
C THR A 207 -18.46 -2.67 9.97
N GLU A 208 -19.17 -2.06 10.92
CA GLU A 208 -20.14 -1.01 10.62
C GLU A 208 -19.45 0.24 10.06
N PHE A 209 -18.31 0.65 10.62
CA PHE A 209 -17.53 1.77 10.12
C PHE A 209 -17.08 1.57 8.67
N ASN A 210 -16.46 0.43 8.35
CA ASN A 210 -16.02 0.15 6.98
C ASN A 210 -17.20 0.14 5.99
N SER A 211 -18.35 -0.42 6.39
CA SER A 211 -19.53 -0.41 5.53
C SER A 211 -20.09 0.99 5.29
N LEU A 212 -20.03 1.87 6.29
CA LEU A 212 -20.46 3.27 6.13
C LEU A 212 -19.42 4.09 5.34
N LEU A 213 -18.13 3.79 5.52
CA LEU A 213 -17.04 4.44 4.84
C LEU A 213 -17.14 4.24 3.32
N ASP A 214 -17.24 2.99 2.86
CA ASP A 214 -17.37 2.62 1.45
C ASP A 214 -18.46 3.46 0.73
N SER A 215 -19.68 3.44 1.28
CA SER A 215 -20.79 4.23 0.73
C SER A 215 -20.53 5.75 0.78
N LYS A 216 -19.84 6.24 1.82
CA LYS A 216 -19.59 7.67 2.00
C LYS A 216 -18.47 8.19 1.09
N LEU A 217 -17.47 7.37 0.79
CA LEU A 217 -16.40 7.74 -0.14
C LEU A 217 -16.95 7.89 -1.56
N ASP A 218 -17.83 6.99 -2.00
CA ASP A 218 -18.57 7.12 -3.27
C ASP A 218 -19.37 8.43 -3.34
N ASP A 219 -20.09 8.79 -2.28
CA ASP A 219 -20.83 10.04 -2.21
C ASP A 219 -19.89 11.25 -2.31
N LEU A 220 -18.79 11.26 -1.55
CA LEU A 220 -17.82 12.36 -1.53
C LEU A 220 -17.11 12.55 -2.87
N GLU A 221 -16.74 11.48 -3.55
CA GLU A 221 -16.10 11.54 -4.86
C GLU A 221 -16.99 12.28 -5.86
N ASN A 222 -18.29 11.95 -5.87
CA ASN A 222 -19.28 12.56 -6.74
C ASN A 222 -19.65 13.99 -6.33
N GLU A 223 -19.86 14.25 -5.03
CA GLU A 223 -20.28 15.55 -4.50
C GLU A 223 -19.18 16.62 -4.65
N LEU A 224 -17.92 16.25 -4.41
CA LEU A 224 -16.79 17.17 -4.39
C LEU A 224 -16.00 17.19 -5.72
N ALA A 225 -16.32 16.29 -6.65
CA ALA A 225 -15.59 16.12 -7.91
C ALA A 225 -14.07 15.99 -7.67
N ILE A 226 -13.73 15.01 -6.82
CA ILE A 226 -12.38 14.58 -6.45
C ILE A 226 -12.19 13.13 -6.91
N ASN A 227 -10.99 12.57 -6.72
CA ASN A 227 -10.68 11.16 -6.95
C ASN A 227 -10.33 10.55 -5.58
N ILE A 228 -11.04 9.51 -5.18
CA ILE A 228 -10.77 8.78 -3.95
C ILE A 228 -10.39 7.35 -4.31
N ILE A 229 -9.24 6.91 -3.81
CA ILE A 229 -8.82 5.51 -3.85
C ILE A 229 -9.04 4.97 -2.44
N GLU A 230 -10.08 4.16 -2.27
CA GLU A 230 -10.23 3.36 -1.07
C GLU A 230 -9.23 2.20 -1.12
N LEU A 231 -8.58 1.89 0.01
CA LEU A 231 -7.74 0.70 0.12
C LEU A 231 -8.41 -0.31 1.05
N ASP A 232 -8.59 -1.55 0.60
CA ASP A 232 -9.17 -2.62 1.40
C ASP A 232 -8.13 -3.31 2.31
N VAL A 233 -7.56 -2.51 3.22
CA VAL A 233 -6.59 -2.96 4.22
C VAL A 233 -7.17 -4.06 5.13
N ASN A 234 -8.47 -4.00 5.41
CA ASN A 234 -9.18 -4.98 6.23
C ASN A 234 -9.14 -6.39 5.62
N SER A 235 -9.48 -6.52 4.33
CA SER A 235 -9.44 -7.82 3.65
C SER A 235 -8.02 -8.36 3.54
N GLU A 236 -7.02 -7.50 3.25
CA GLU A 236 -5.61 -7.90 3.20
C GLU A 236 -5.12 -8.43 4.56
N ILE A 237 -5.43 -7.73 5.64
CA ILE A 237 -5.10 -8.17 7.00
C ILE A 237 -5.79 -9.50 7.33
N ALA A 238 -7.07 -9.65 6.99
CA ALA A 238 -7.81 -10.89 7.23
C ALA A 238 -7.19 -12.07 6.46
N GLN A 239 -6.75 -11.86 5.21
CA GLN A 239 -6.08 -12.88 4.41
C GLN A 239 -4.74 -13.30 5.01
N ILE A 240 -3.93 -12.34 5.46
CA ILE A 240 -2.64 -12.60 6.12
C ILE A 240 -2.83 -13.41 7.41
N GLN A 241 -3.79 -13.00 8.24
CA GLN A 241 -4.09 -13.70 9.50
C GLN A 241 -4.68 -15.11 9.29
N ALA A 242 -5.45 -15.32 8.21
CA ALA A 242 -6.02 -16.62 7.89
C ALA A 242 -4.98 -17.61 7.35
N ASN A 243 -3.93 -17.14 6.68
CA ASN A 243 -2.91 -17.98 6.03
C ASN A 243 -1.47 -17.54 6.35
N PRO A 244 -1.08 -17.42 7.64
CA PRO A 244 0.18 -16.77 8.02
C PRO A 244 1.43 -17.42 7.44
N SER A 245 1.44 -18.75 7.32
CA SER A 245 2.58 -19.48 6.75
C SER A 245 2.83 -19.18 5.27
N ALA A 246 1.78 -18.83 4.51
CA ALA A 246 1.93 -18.41 3.12
C ALA A 246 2.69 -17.08 2.98
N PHE A 247 2.71 -16.29 4.06
CA PHE A 247 3.35 -14.98 4.13
C PHE A 247 4.63 -14.99 4.99
N GLY A 248 5.11 -16.17 5.39
CA GLY A 248 6.32 -16.30 6.21
C GLY A 248 6.14 -15.94 7.69
N LEU A 249 4.89 -15.83 8.17
CA LEU A 249 4.59 -15.56 9.57
C LEU A 249 4.39 -16.87 10.35
N THR A 250 4.96 -16.93 11.55
CA THR A 250 4.82 -18.04 12.49
C THR A 250 3.96 -17.68 13.70
N ASN A 251 3.71 -16.39 13.94
CA ASN A 251 2.88 -15.91 15.05
C ASN A 251 1.98 -14.73 14.63
N VAL A 252 0.66 -14.88 14.80
CA VAL A 252 -0.34 -13.82 14.54
C VAL A 252 -1.13 -13.39 15.79
N THR A 253 -0.72 -13.88 16.96
CA THR A 253 -1.45 -13.71 18.22
C THR A 253 -0.66 -12.93 19.25
N GLU A 254 0.59 -13.31 19.48
CA GLU A 254 1.45 -12.65 20.48
C GLU A 254 2.23 -11.49 19.86
N THR A 255 2.66 -10.56 20.70
CA THR A 255 3.47 -9.41 20.29
C THR A 255 4.94 -9.80 20.17
N ALA A 256 5.65 -9.20 19.20
CA ALA A 256 7.10 -9.34 19.08
C ALA A 256 7.86 -8.50 20.12
N LEU A 257 7.27 -7.39 20.56
CA LEU A 257 7.79 -6.51 21.60
C LEU A 257 6.98 -6.70 22.88
N ASN A 258 7.70 -6.93 23.99
CA ASN A 258 7.15 -6.73 25.32
C ASN A 258 7.39 -5.26 25.74
N THR A 259 6.33 -4.45 25.78
CA THR A 259 6.41 -3.00 26.02
C THR A 259 6.84 -2.63 27.45
N GLU A 260 6.62 -3.50 28.43
CA GLU A 260 7.06 -3.29 29.82
C GLU A 260 8.58 -3.44 29.99
N THR A 261 9.15 -4.46 29.38
CA THR A 261 10.58 -4.81 29.52
C THR A 261 11.44 -4.30 28.37
N LEU A 262 10.81 -3.80 27.30
CA LEU A 262 11.41 -3.41 26.03
C LEU A 262 12.21 -4.53 25.34
N ASN A 263 11.91 -5.79 25.65
CA ASN A 263 12.53 -6.95 25.03
C ASN A 263 11.80 -7.32 23.74
N VAL A 264 12.58 -7.58 22.70
CA VAL A 264 12.10 -8.04 21.39
C VAL A 264 12.41 -9.52 21.25
N VAL A 265 11.47 -10.29 20.69
CA VAL A 265 11.69 -11.69 20.33
C VAL A 265 12.85 -11.84 19.32
N PRO A 266 13.51 -13.01 19.22
CA PRO A 266 14.65 -13.17 18.30
C PRO A 266 14.32 -13.02 16.81
N ASN A 267 13.08 -13.33 16.40
CA ASN A 267 12.61 -13.39 15.02
C ASN A 267 11.36 -12.50 14.79
N PRO A 268 11.44 -11.17 15.01
CA PRO A 268 10.28 -10.29 14.96
C PRO A 268 9.65 -10.20 13.56
N ASN A 269 10.39 -10.49 12.50
CA ASN A 269 9.87 -10.49 11.12
C ASN A 269 8.94 -11.68 10.81
N GLU A 270 8.85 -12.67 11.70
CA GLU A 270 7.89 -13.78 11.58
C GLU A 270 6.62 -13.54 12.42
N TYR A 271 6.53 -12.38 13.08
CA TYR A 271 5.39 -11.99 13.92
C TYR A 271 4.51 -10.99 13.20
N PHE A 272 3.20 -11.13 13.37
CA PHE A 272 2.25 -10.16 12.87
C PHE A 272 2.29 -8.87 13.68
N TRP A 273 2.19 -8.99 15.00
CA TRP A 273 2.07 -7.87 15.92
C TRP A 273 3.44 -7.45 16.42
N TRP A 274 3.75 -6.16 16.28
CA TRP A 274 4.89 -5.55 16.94
C TRP A 274 4.58 -5.38 18.42
N ASP A 275 3.54 -4.62 18.75
CA ASP A 275 3.03 -4.43 20.11
C ASP A 275 1.53 -4.79 20.19
N GLU A 276 0.82 -4.34 21.23
CA GLU A 276 -0.58 -4.69 21.43
C GLU A 276 -1.58 -4.05 20.43
N PHE A 277 -1.12 -3.11 19.62
CA PHE A 277 -1.94 -2.32 18.69
C PHE A 277 -1.41 -2.34 17.25
N HIS A 278 -0.10 -2.43 17.07
CA HIS A 278 0.55 -2.17 15.79
C HIS A 278 1.20 -3.41 15.21
N ALA A 279 1.14 -3.52 13.89
CA ALA A 279 1.77 -4.61 13.16
C ALA A 279 3.28 -4.38 12.99
N THR A 280 4.03 -5.45 12.71
CA THR A 280 5.45 -5.37 12.35
C THR A 280 5.61 -4.79 10.94
N THR A 281 6.81 -4.27 10.64
CA THR A 281 7.13 -3.78 9.28
C THR A 281 7.05 -4.88 8.21
N ALA A 282 7.21 -6.16 8.60
CA ALA A 282 6.99 -7.29 7.72
C ALA A 282 5.52 -7.36 7.26
N VAL A 283 4.58 -7.13 8.18
CA VAL A 283 3.15 -7.02 7.85
C VAL A 283 2.85 -5.73 7.11
N SER A 284 3.43 -4.59 7.49
CA SER A 284 3.28 -3.34 6.72
C SER A 284 3.64 -3.54 5.25
N SER A 285 4.73 -4.26 4.97
CA SER A 285 5.18 -4.58 3.61
C SER A 285 4.27 -5.56 2.88
N LEU A 286 3.59 -6.45 3.60
CA LEU A 286 2.60 -7.37 3.03
C LEU A 286 1.32 -6.62 2.66
N VAL A 287 0.79 -5.83 3.59
CA VAL A 287 -0.42 -5.02 3.39
C VAL A 287 -0.22 -4.02 2.26
N ALA A 288 0.89 -3.26 2.25
CA ALA A 288 1.16 -2.31 1.19
C ALA A 288 1.17 -2.98 -0.19
N ARG A 289 1.83 -4.15 -0.32
CA ARG A 289 1.84 -4.91 -1.58
C ARG A 289 0.46 -5.41 -2.00
N GLY A 290 -0.37 -5.84 -1.05
CA GLY A 290 -1.74 -6.31 -1.34
C GLY A 290 -2.62 -5.22 -1.92
N VAL A 291 -2.57 -4.02 -1.33
CA VAL A 291 -3.41 -2.89 -1.75
C VAL A 291 -2.85 -2.08 -2.92
N MET A 292 -1.61 -2.36 -3.38
CA MET A 292 -1.01 -1.60 -4.49
C MET A 292 -1.79 -1.74 -5.81
N ASP A 293 -2.46 -2.86 -6.04
CA ASP A 293 -3.24 -3.08 -7.27
C ASP A 293 -4.54 -2.24 -7.31
N GLU A 294 -5.00 -1.73 -6.16
CA GLU A 294 -6.14 -0.81 -6.05
C GLU A 294 -5.77 0.62 -6.50
N ILE A 295 -4.48 0.96 -6.45
CA ILE A 295 -3.97 2.24 -6.92
C ILE A 295 -3.78 2.16 -8.45
N PRO A 296 -4.51 2.96 -9.27
CA PRO A 296 -4.49 2.78 -10.72
C PRO A 296 -3.08 2.85 -11.30
N LYS A 297 -2.66 1.86 -12.10
CA LYS A 297 -1.28 1.76 -12.64
C LYS A 297 -0.84 2.94 -13.55
N ASN A 298 -1.78 3.78 -13.98
CA ASN A 298 -1.50 5.03 -14.72
C ASN A 298 -1.03 6.19 -13.81
N THR A 299 -0.90 5.92 -12.52
CA THR A 299 -0.60 6.89 -11.47
C THR A 299 0.90 7.01 -11.18
N VAL A 300 1.71 6.11 -11.72
CA VAL A 300 3.16 6.12 -11.57
C VAL A 300 3.78 5.63 -12.87
N GLY A 301 4.58 6.48 -13.49
CA GLY A 301 5.45 6.03 -14.56
C GLY A 301 6.52 5.12 -13.97
N PHE A 302 6.56 3.85 -14.37
CA PHE A 302 7.83 3.17 -14.47
C PHE A 302 8.61 3.84 -15.61
N SER A 303 9.40 4.85 -15.29
CA SER A 303 10.49 5.28 -16.16
C SER A 303 11.80 4.88 -15.50
N ASP A 304 12.10 3.60 -15.52
CA ASP A 304 13.51 3.19 -15.43
C ASP A 304 14.15 3.60 -16.76
N THR A 305 14.70 4.81 -16.79
CA THR A 305 15.40 5.36 -17.96
C THR A 305 16.88 4.99 -17.98
N GLU A 306 17.32 4.14 -17.06
CA GLU A 306 18.62 3.50 -17.18
C GLU A 306 18.49 2.36 -18.22
N SER A 307 19.01 2.59 -19.42
CA SER A 307 19.25 1.51 -20.37
C SER A 307 20.12 0.46 -19.68
N SER A 308 19.59 -0.76 -19.51
CA SER A 308 20.39 -1.89 -19.02
C SER A 308 21.68 -1.99 -19.84
N PRO A 309 22.87 -2.02 -19.21
CA PRO A 309 24.14 -2.11 -19.93
C PRO A 309 24.29 -3.40 -20.74
N TYR A 310 23.38 -4.36 -20.54
CA TYR A 310 23.34 -5.64 -21.24
C TYR A 310 22.39 -5.65 -22.45
N PHE A 311 21.42 -4.73 -22.54
CA PHE A 311 20.40 -4.72 -23.61
C PHE A 311 20.09 -3.29 -24.12
N PRO A 312 21.01 -2.66 -24.88
CA PRO A 312 20.89 -1.26 -25.29
C PRO A 312 19.73 -0.95 -26.26
N GLY A 313 18.95 -1.95 -26.70
CA GLY A 313 17.85 -1.79 -27.66
C GLY A 313 16.44 -1.86 -27.07
N VAL A 314 16.30 -2.27 -25.81
CA VAL A 314 15.00 -2.42 -25.11
C VAL A 314 14.70 -1.13 -24.36
N GLN A 315 13.59 -0.48 -24.68
CA GLN A 315 13.20 0.81 -24.05
C GLN A 315 12.09 0.67 -23.01
N SER A 316 11.27 -0.37 -23.10
CA SER A 316 10.26 -0.66 -22.09
C SER A 316 9.87 -2.14 -22.08
N VAL A 317 9.52 -2.63 -20.90
CA VAL A 317 8.84 -3.91 -20.68
C VAL A 317 7.53 -3.60 -19.97
N SER A 318 6.42 -4.12 -20.47
CA SER A 318 5.11 -3.97 -19.84
C SER A 318 4.51 -5.34 -19.58
N ILE A 319 4.12 -5.56 -18.33
CA ILE A 319 3.42 -6.78 -17.88
C ILE A 319 1.97 -6.40 -17.64
N SER A 320 1.05 -7.13 -18.25
CA SER A 320 -0.39 -6.92 -18.11
C SER A 320 -1.07 -8.20 -17.63
N TYR A 321 -2.00 -8.03 -16.71
CA TYR A 321 -2.82 -9.10 -16.17
C TYR A 321 -4.24 -8.94 -16.72
N ASP A 322 -4.81 -9.99 -17.31
CA ASP A 322 -6.25 -10.11 -17.46
C ASP A 322 -6.76 -11.35 -16.69
N ASP A 323 -8.06 -11.41 -16.44
CA ASP A 323 -8.70 -12.40 -15.57
C ASP A 323 -8.49 -13.87 -16.03
N TYR A 324 -7.89 -14.13 -17.19
CA TYR A 324 -7.75 -15.48 -17.74
C TYR A 324 -6.38 -15.81 -18.38
N GLU A 325 -5.50 -14.84 -18.66
CA GLU A 325 -4.15 -15.06 -19.19
C GLU A 325 -3.12 -14.03 -18.66
N THR A 326 -1.91 -14.49 -18.35
CA THR A 326 -0.76 -13.60 -18.12
C THR A 326 -0.12 -13.31 -19.47
N SER A 327 -0.02 -12.03 -19.84
CA SER A 327 0.65 -11.59 -21.07
C SER A 327 1.73 -10.56 -20.75
N TYR A 328 2.87 -10.65 -21.44
CA TYR A 328 3.89 -9.60 -21.44
C TYR A 328 4.10 -9.07 -22.85
N SER A 329 4.35 -7.77 -22.94
CA SER A 329 4.69 -7.06 -24.17
C SER A 329 6.10 -6.47 -24.03
N ILE A 330 7.00 -6.84 -24.93
CA ILE A 330 8.36 -6.29 -24.98
C ILE A 330 8.46 -5.38 -26.21
N ALA A 331 8.81 -4.11 -26.02
CA ALA A 331 8.95 -3.15 -27.12
C ALA A 331 10.42 -2.92 -27.48
N TYR A 332 10.76 -3.12 -28.76
CA TYR A 332 12.09 -2.87 -29.31
C TYR A 332 12.16 -1.54 -30.06
N SER A 333 13.33 -0.89 -30.05
CA SER A 333 13.52 0.48 -30.56
C SER A 333 13.91 0.62 -32.04
N THR A 334 13.50 -0.29 -32.94
CA THR A 334 13.81 -0.12 -34.37
C THR A 334 12.60 -0.40 -35.27
N GLU A 335 11.94 0.69 -35.69
CA GLU A 335 11.06 0.91 -36.87
C GLU A 335 10.01 -0.15 -37.30
N ASN A 336 9.82 -1.24 -36.56
CA ASN A 336 8.71 -2.16 -36.72
C ASN A 336 8.03 -2.33 -35.38
N LEU A 337 6.84 -1.73 -35.25
CA LEU A 337 5.87 -2.04 -34.20
C LEU A 337 5.30 -3.45 -34.46
N SER A 338 6.11 -4.50 -34.33
CA SER A 338 5.61 -5.83 -34.04
C SER A 338 5.58 -5.98 -32.53
N ASN A 339 4.41 -5.73 -31.92
CA ASN A 339 4.17 -6.21 -30.58
C ASN A 339 4.14 -7.74 -30.66
N ASP A 340 5.21 -8.40 -30.21
CA ASP A 340 5.14 -9.83 -29.97
C ASP A 340 4.43 -10.02 -28.62
N THR A 341 3.17 -10.43 -28.70
CA THR A 341 2.36 -10.80 -27.54
C THR A 341 2.52 -12.29 -27.29
N PHE A 342 3.03 -12.65 -26.11
CA PHE A 342 3.16 -14.03 -25.68
C PHE A 342 2.08 -14.35 -24.65
N ASN A 343 1.16 -15.24 -25.00
CA ASN A 343 0.14 -15.75 -24.07
C ASN A 343 0.57 -17.12 -23.55
N PHE A 344 0.51 -17.31 -22.23
CA PHE A 344 0.56 -18.64 -21.64
C PHE A 344 -0.82 -19.03 -21.10
N GLY A 345 -1.31 -20.17 -21.59
CA GLY A 345 -2.47 -20.82 -20.99
C GLY A 345 -2.11 -21.36 -19.60
N ALA A 346 -2.92 -20.94 -18.62
CA ALA A 346 -3.16 -21.47 -17.28
C ALA A 346 -2.00 -22.14 -16.51
N THR A 347 -1.73 -21.58 -15.33
CA THR A 347 -0.94 -22.09 -14.18
C THR A 347 0.56 -22.25 -14.42
N ASN A 348 1.37 -21.39 -13.80
CA ASN A 348 2.78 -21.72 -13.58
C ASN A 348 3.31 -21.14 -12.25
N GLU A 349 3.83 -22.04 -11.43
CA GLU A 349 4.30 -21.86 -10.05
C GLU A 349 5.71 -21.21 -9.98
N TYR A 350 6.17 -20.65 -11.10
CA TYR A 350 7.56 -20.25 -11.36
C TYR A 350 7.69 -18.80 -11.84
N LEU A 351 6.87 -17.88 -11.30
CA LEU A 351 6.94 -16.45 -11.64
C LEU A 351 8.18 -15.71 -11.06
N ASN A 352 9.19 -16.41 -10.54
CA ASN A 352 10.48 -15.81 -10.19
C ASN A 352 11.50 -15.77 -11.34
N ASP A 353 11.21 -16.41 -12.48
CA ASP A 353 12.16 -16.49 -13.60
C ASP A 353 11.58 -15.75 -14.82
N PHE A 354 11.97 -14.49 -15.04
CA PHE A 354 11.69 -13.81 -16.30
C PHE A 354 12.80 -14.09 -17.33
N ALA A 355 12.42 -14.43 -18.55
CA ALA A 355 13.31 -14.65 -19.68
C ALA A 355 13.34 -13.41 -20.59
N ILE A 356 14.54 -12.97 -20.99
CA ILE A 356 14.73 -12.04 -22.11
C ILE A 356 15.77 -12.66 -23.06
N GLY A 357 15.39 -12.91 -24.31
CA GLY A 357 16.32 -13.38 -25.35
C GLY A 357 15.68 -13.51 -26.73
N GLU A 358 16.44 -13.19 -27.78
CA GLU A 358 16.02 -13.47 -29.16
C GLU A 358 16.05 -14.98 -29.43
N SER A 359 15.12 -15.42 -30.29
CA SER A 359 14.70 -16.80 -30.62
C SER A 359 15.77 -17.90 -30.84
N SER A 360 17.06 -17.60 -30.77
CA SER A 360 18.14 -18.59 -30.91
C SER A 360 19.04 -18.75 -29.68
N ASN A 361 18.94 -17.92 -28.64
CA ASN A 361 19.72 -18.06 -27.40
C ASN A 361 18.89 -17.65 -26.17
N MET A 362 18.13 -18.59 -25.61
CA MET A 362 17.56 -18.44 -24.27
C MET A 362 18.60 -18.78 -23.21
N PHE A 363 18.86 -17.87 -22.28
CA PHE A 363 19.57 -18.18 -21.04
C PHE A 363 18.56 -18.26 -19.89
N TRP A 364 18.63 -19.34 -19.13
CA TRP A 364 17.83 -19.55 -17.94
C TRP A 364 18.58 -18.99 -16.74
N PHE A 365 17.92 -18.14 -15.95
CA PHE A 365 18.34 -17.83 -14.60
C PHE A 365 17.38 -18.54 -13.68
N ALA A 366 17.85 -19.60 -13.02
CA ALA A 366 17.19 -20.20 -11.89
C ALA A 366 18.22 -20.13 -10.77
N ASP A 367 17.91 -19.49 -9.65
CA ASP A 367 18.80 -19.59 -8.49
C ASP A 367 18.07 -19.97 -7.22
N THR A 368 18.25 -21.23 -6.85
CA THR A 368 18.18 -21.71 -5.46
C THR A 368 19.48 -22.43 -5.05
N GLU A 369 20.56 -22.39 -5.83
CA GLU A 369 21.80 -23.16 -5.54
C GLU A 369 23.14 -22.52 -6.01
N GLN A 370 23.29 -21.19 -6.17
CA GLN A 370 24.62 -20.59 -6.38
C GLN A 370 25.39 -20.38 -5.07
N LYS A 371 25.67 -21.49 -4.38
CA LYS A 371 26.75 -21.53 -3.39
C LYS A 371 28.06 -22.11 -3.94
N ASN A 372 28.18 -22.54 -5.21
CA ASN A 372 29.39 -23.26 -5.66
C ASN A 372 29.69 -23.31 -7.19
N ILE A 373 29.53 -22.24 -7.98
CA ILE A 373 30.02 -22.28 -9.39
C ILE A 373 30.71 -20.96 -9.80
N PHE A 374 31.90 -20.74 -9.24
CA PHE A 374 33.00 -20.11 -9.97
C PHE A 374 33.92 -21.27 -10.40
N GLU A 375 33.85 -21.74 -11.65
CA GLU A 375 34.96 -22.49 -12.28
C GLU A 375 34.83 -22.76 -13.80
N GLU A 376 33.70 -22.54 -14.48
CA GLU A 376 33.55 -22.85 -15.93
C GLU A 376 33.54 -21.64 -16.89
N ILE A 377 34.09 -20.49 -16.47
CA ILE A 377 34.47 -19.40 -17.41
C ILE A 377 35.80 -19.72 -18.13
N GLU A 378 36.52 -20.78 -17.72
CA GLU A 378 37.64 -21.34 -18.46
C GLU A 378 37.22 -22.60 -19.22
N ASN A 379 37.11 -22.48 -20.55
CA ASN A 379 37.17 -23.54 -21.58
C ASN A 379 35.93 -23.67 -22.48
N SER A 380 35.77 -22.72 -23.40
CA SER A 380 35.47 -23.07 -24.81
C SER A 380 35.76 -21.90 -25.75
N LEU A 381 37.03 -21.51 -25.79
CA LEU A 381 37.68 -21.18 -27.05
C LEU A 381 37.65 -22.43 -27.95
N PHE A 382 37.48 -22.20 -29.25
CA PHE A 382 37.77 -23.08 -30.40
C PHE A 382 36.64 -23.93 -31.03
N VAL A 383 36.38 -23.57 -32.31
CA VAL A 383 36.45 -24.43 -33.51
C VAL A 383 35.14 -24.81 -34.22
N THR A 384 34.87 -24.02 -35.29
CA THR A 384 34.46 -24.39 -36.68
C THR A 384 33.08 -25.05 -36.91
N GLN A 385 32.32 -24.85 -38.01
CA GLN A 385 32.69 -24.52 -39.40
C GLN A 385 31.45 -24.19 -40.28
N GLY A 386 31.62 -23.33 -41.30
CA GLY A 386 31.00 -23.35 -42.66
C GLY A 386 29.50 -23.00 -42.80
N TYR A 387 28.99 -22.31 -43.84
CA TYR A 387 29.39 -22.25 -45.26
C TYR A 387 28.80 -20.99 -45.95
N PHE A 388 29.58 -20.53 -46.96
CA PHE A 388 29.38 -19.50 -48.01
C PHE A 388 29.46 -18.02 -47.66
#